data_AF-A0A537AEL3-F1
#
_entry.id   AF-A0A537AEL3-F1
#
_cell.length_a   1.000
_cell.length_b   1.000
_cell.length_c   1.000
_cell.angle_alpha   90.00
_cell.angle_beta   90.00
_cell.angle_gamma   90.00
#
_symmetry.space_group_name_H-M   'P 1'
#
loop_
_entity.id
_entity.type
_entity.pdbx_description
1 polymer ?
#
loop_
_entity_poly.entity_id
_entity_poly.type
_entity_poly.pdbx_seq_one_letter_code
_entity_poly.pdbx_strand_id
1 'polypeptide(L)'
;MEALAREKLLQKMNSPYVDEVLLPQTLPAHGEWTPDRLNLLVYAYNTDALKRAELPKTWPQLLEAKWKKRIGMESTNVEWFAALVEAMGEKNGLELFRKLGDNGVAVRTGHTHSTGRVIAGEIPLMLGVFSHDVDRMKVKGAPVDWFVLPPAVVLPSAVAVSRRATHPHAAALFYDYMLTDGQKFYTEVYRVPANKNYDTHVRRLVRERHPIAVVNAHEAIDDYDKWHGLYKKLIVDRSQH
;
A
#
# COMPACT_ATOMS: atom_id res chain seq x y z
N MET A 1 11.52 -0.84 9.58
CA MET A 1 12.61 0.17 9.65
C MET A 1 12.42 1.10 10.82
N GLU A 2 11.23 1.69 11.00
CA GLU A 2 10.97 2.60 12.13
C GLU A 2 11.28 1.98 13.51
N ALA A 3 10.89 0.72 13.77
CA ALA A 3 11.27 0.02 14.99
C ALA A 3 12.80 -0.03 15.21
N LEU A 4 13.59 -0.24 14.16
CA LEU A 4 15.06 -0.26 14.25
C LEU A 4 15.64 1.14 14.54
N ALA A 5 15.02 2.19 14.03
CA ALA A 5 15.41 3.58 14.36
C ALA A 5 15.14 3.88 15.85
N ARG A 6 13.97 3.49 16.37
CA ARG A 6 13.61 3.65 17.79
C ARG A 6 14.58 2.93 18.73
N GLU A 7 15.02 1.73 18.35
CA GLU A 7 16.04 0.95 19.06
C GLU A 7 17.48 1.49 18.85
N LYS A 8 17.64 2.63 18.16
CA LYS A 8 18.93 3.27 17.87
C LYS A 8 19.89 2.34 17.13
N LEU A 9 19.37 1.48 16.27
CA LEU A 9 20.16 0.52 15.48
C LEU A 9 20.55 1.07 14.10
N LEU A 10 19.95 2.19 13.68
CA LEU A 10 20.19 2.85 12.40
C LEU A 10 20.99 4.15 12.57
N GLN A 11 21.81 4.50 11.58
CA GLN A 11 22.51 5.78 11.54
C GLN A 11 21.85 6.70 10.51
N LYS A 12 21.80 7.99 10.83
CA LYS A 12 21.39 9.03 9.87
C LYS A 12 22.38 9.10 8.72
N MET A 13 21.86 9.01 7.50
CA MET A 13 22.65 9.12 6.28
C MET A 13 22.54 10.55 5.74
N ASN A 14 23.67 11.27 5.68
CA ASN A 14 23.75 12.61 5.11
C ASN A 14 24.02 12.56 3.60
N SER A 15 23.19 11.80 2.88
CA SER A 15 23.32 11.66 1.43
C SER A 15 22.62 12.83 0.73
N PRO A 16 23.29 13.55 -0.21
CA PRO A 16 22.67 14.65 -0.95
C PRO A 16 21.48 14.18 -1.80
N TYR A 17 21.49 12.91 -2.21
CA TYR A 17 20.43 12.34 -3.04
C TYR A 17 19.07 12.31 -2.33
N VAL A 18 19.03 12.28 -1.00
CA VAL A 18 17.77 12.28 -0.24
C VAL A 18 16.93 13.50 -0.61
N ASP A 19 17.51 14.70 -0.56
CA ASP A 19 16.80 15.95 -0.86
C ASP A 19 16.62 16.15 -2.37
N GLU A 20 17.61 15.72 -3.16
CA GLU A 20 17.57 15.85 -4.61
C GLU A 20 16.48 14.98 -5.25
N VAL A 21 16.33 13.73 -4.83
CA VAL A 21 15.53 12.74 -5.57
C VAL A 21 14.28 12.26 -4.83
N LEU A 22 14.16 12.46 -3.52
CA LEU A 22 12.99 12.01 -2.77
C LEU A 22 11.99 13.16 -2.54
N LEU A 23 10.80 12.76 -2.07
CA LEU A 23 9.75 13.67 -1.69
C LEU A 23 9.80 13.95 -0.18
N PRO A 24 9.80 15.23 0.27
CA PRO A 24 9.86 15.56 1.69
C PRO A 24 8.77 14.88 2.53
N GLN A 25 7.53 14.79 2.03
CA GLN A 25 6.41 14.19 2.74
C GLN A 25 6.51 12.67 2.93
N THR A 26 7.51 12.01 2.32
CA THR A 26 7.74 10.57 2.46
C THR A 26 8.90 10.26 3.41
N LEU A 27 9.59 11.28 3.91
CA LEU A 27 10.74 11.15 4.79
C LEU A 27 10.29 11.11 6.26
N PRO A 28 10.88 10.24 7.09
CA PRO A 28 10.70 10.33 8.53
C PRO A 28 11.39 11.60 9.07
N ALA A 29 10.81 12.23 10.09
CA ALA A 29 11.36 13.45 10.69
C ALA A 29 12.79 13.27 11.24
N HIS A 30 13.15 12.06 11.71
CA HIS A 30 14.47 11.76 12.27
C HIS A 30 15.56 11.49 11.21
N GLY A 31 15.18 11.09 10.00
CA GLY A 31 16.11 10.85 8.88
C GLY A 31 17.01 9.62 9.00
N GLU A 32 16.75 8.68 9.91
CA GLU A 32 17.54 7.44 10.06
C GLU A 32 17.14 6.33 9.07
N TRP A 33 16.09 6.51 8.29
CA TRP A 33 15.77 5.70 7.12
C TRP A 33 15.16 6.57 6.03
N THR A 34 15.20 6.12 4.78
CA THR A 34 14.55 6.80 3.66
C THR A 34 13.77 5.83 2.80
N PRO A 35 12.68 6.29 2.15
CA PRO A 35 11.91 5.44 1.28
C PRO A 35 12.71 5.10 0.03
N ASP A 36 12.89 3.80 -0.26
CA ASP A 36 13.52 3.32 -1.48
C ASP A 36 12.47 2.97 -2.55
N ARG A 37 11.29 2.53 -2.13
CA ARG A 37 10.14 2.27 -2.99
C ARG A 37 8.83 2.58 -2.29
N LEU A 38 7.79 2.75 -3.09
CA LEU A 38 6.43 3.02 -2.63
C LEU A 38 5.53 1.82 -2.98
N ASN A 39 4.78 1.31 -2.02
CA ASN A 39 3.79 0.28 -2.31
C ASN A 39 2.42 0.94 -2.45
N LEU A 40 1.98 1.12 -3.69
CA LEU A 40 0.61 1.59 -3.97
C LEU A 40 -0.37 0.44 -3.80
N LEU A 41 -1.29 0.59 -2.84
CA LEU A 41 -2.39 -0.33 -2.58
C LEU A 41 -3.59 0.05 -3.47
N VAL A 42 -4.07 -0.90 -4.25
CA VAL A 42 -5.09 -0.74 -5.29
C VAL A 42 -6.23 -1.74 -5.11
N TYR A 43 -7.24 -1.61 -5.96
CA TYR A 43 -8.40 -2.51 -6.00
C TYR A 43 -8.38 -3.29 -7.31
N ALA A 44 -8.06 -4.57 -7.22
CA ALA A 44 -7.97 -5.45 -8.37
C ALA A 44 -9.34 -6.02 -8.72
N TYR A 45 -9.66 -6.06 -10.00
CA TYR A 45 -10.89 -6.64 -10.51
C TYR A 45 -10.63 -7.58 -11.67
N ASN A 46 -11.50 -8.58 -11.83
CA ASN A 46 -11.45 -9.50 -12.96
C ASN A 46 -12.10 -8.84 -14.18
N THR A 47 -11.37 -8.71 -15.30
CA THR A 47 -11.84 -7.97 -16.49
C THR A 47 -12.86 -8.73 -17.34
N ASP A 48 -12.95 -10.05 -17.15
CA ASP A 48 -13.97 -10.88 -17.78
C ASP A 48 -15.30 -10.77 -17.03
N ALA A 49 -15.24 -10.67 -15.69
CA ALA A 49 -16.41 -10.57 -14.83
C ALA A 49 -16.96 -9.15 -14.62
N LEU A 50 -16.11 -8.11 -14.73
CA LEU A 50 -16.48 -6.72 -14.49
C LEU A 50 -15.87 -5.81 -15.57
N LYS A 51 -16.68 -4.90 -16.11
CA LYS A 51 -16.20 -3.84 -17.00
C LYS A 51 -15.82 -2.60 -16.20
N ARG A 52 -14.85 -1.85 -16.73
CA ARG A 52 -14.34 -0.62 -16.09
C ARG A 52 -15.44 0.40 -15.77
N ALA A 53 -16.49 0.46 -16.57
CA ALA A 53 -17.63 1.37 -16.37
C ALA A 53 -18.52 0.98 -15.16
N GLU A 54 -18.47 -0.27 -14.72
CA GLU A 54 -19.28 -0.77 -13.59
C GLU A 54 -18.60 -0.53 -12.23
N LEU A 55 -17.30 -0.24 -12.25
CA LEU A 55 -16.47 -0.08 -11.06
C LEU A 55 -16.95 1.09 -10.19
N PRO A 56 -16.85 0.96 -8.86
CA PRO A 56 -17.21 2.05 -7.97
C PRO A 56 -16.23 3.21 -8.18
N LYS A 57 -16.76 4.43 -8.11
CA LYS A 57 -15.99 5.68 -8.18
C LYS A 57 -15.83 6.31 -6.80
N THR A 58 -16.61 5.87 -5.82
CA THR A 58 -16.56 6.34 -4.44
C THR A 58 -16.69 5.18 -3.46
N TRP A 59 -16.21 5.37 -2.25
CA TRP A 59 -16.29 4.38 -1.18
C TRP A 59 -17.73 3.93 -0.85
N PRO A 60 -18.73 4.83 -0.74
CA PRO A 60 -20.10 4.40 -0.49
C PRO A 60 -20.71 3.51 -1.58
N GLN A 61 -20.26 3.61 -2.83
CA GLN A 61 -20.76 2.75 -3.90
C GLN A 61 -20.40 1.28 -3.70
N LEU A 62 -19.35 0.96 -2.93
CA LEU A 62 -19.04 -0.42 -2.53
C LEU A 62 -20.12 -1.02 -1.60
N LEU A 63 -21.01 -0.19 -1.05
CA LEU A 63 -22.11 -0.63 -0.20
C LEU A 63 -23.37 -1.04 -0.99
N GLU A 64 -23.42 -0.74 -2.29
CA GLU A 64 -24.55 -1.10 -3.15
C GLU A 64 -24.78 -2.61 -3.20
N ALA A 65 -26.04 -3.03 -3.33
CA ALA A 65 -26.44 -4.44 -3.35
C ALA A 65 -25.67 -5.28 -4.39
N LYS A 66 -25.27 -4.68 -5.51
CA LYS A 66 -24.50 -5.34 -6.57
C LYS A 66 -23.12 -5.83 -6.14
N TRP A 67 -22.58 -5.32 -5.02
CA TRP A 67 -21.27 -5.67 -4.46
C TRP A 67 -21.34 -6.60 -3.26
N LYS A 68 -22.54 -6.86 -2.73
CA LYS A 68 -22.74 -7.76 -1.59
C LYS A 68 -22.11 -9.12 -1.88
N LYS A 69 -21.27 -9.62 -0.97
CA LYS A 69 -20.51 -10.89 -1.11
C LYS A 69 -19.59 -10.99 -2.34
N ARG A 70 -19.28 -9.88 -3.02
CA ARG A 70 -18.41 -9.84 -4.22
C ARG A 70 -17.07 -9.14 -4.00
N ILE A 71 -16.86 -8.61 -2.78
CA ILE A 71 -15.64 -7.90 -2.40
C ILE A 71 -14.80 -8.81 -1.50
N GLY A 72 -13.52 -8.93 -1.80
CA GLY A 72 -12.53 -9.58 -0.94
C GLY A 72 -11.59 -8.60 -0.26
N MET A 73 -11.09 -8.98 0.91
CA MET A 73 -10.12 -8.21 1.69
C MET A 73 -9.09 -9.15 2.33
N GLU A 74 -7.85 -8.68 2.48
CA GLU A 74 -6.78 -9.49 3.08
C GLU A 74 -6.76 -9.30 4.61
N SER A 75 -6.61 -10.39 5.37
CA SER A 75 -6.74 -10.43 6.83
C SER A 75 -5.72 -9.60 7.61
N THR A 76 -4.60 -9.24 6.99
CA THR A 76 -3.46 -8.52 7.59
C THR A 76 -3.30 -7.10 7.04
N ASN A 77 -4.26 -6.58 6.27
CA ASN A 77 -4.28 -5.21 5.73
C ASN A 77 -4.56 -4.12 6.80
N VAL A 78 -3.94 -4.23 7.98
CA VAL A 78 -4.14 -3.33 9.12
C VAL A 78 -3.66 -1.91 8.81
N GLU A 79 -2.46 -1.75 8.26
CA GLU A 79 -1.89 -0.44 7.91
C GLU A 79 -2.71 0.30 6.84
N TRP A 80 -3.20 -0.44 5.85
CA TRP A 80 -4.08 0.09 4.81
C TRP A 80 -5.43 0.54 5.38
N PHE A 81 -5.99 -0.24 6.30
CA PHE A 81 -7.22 0.09 7.00
C PHE A 81 -7.05 1.36 7.86
N ALA A 82 -6.00 1.42 8.68
CA ALA A 82 -5.68 2.57 9.53
C ALA A 82 -5.56 3.86 8.71
N ALA A 83 -4.71 3.86 7.67
CA ALA A 83 -4.48 5.02 6.83
C ALA A 83 -5.75 5.53 6.14
N LEU A 84 -6.65 4.63 5.71
CA LEU A 84 -7.93 5.03 5.14
C LEU A 84 -8.88 5.61 6.19
N VAL A 85 -8.98 4.98 7.35
CA VAL A 85 -9.86 5.42 8.43
C VAL A 85 -9.45 6.82 8.91
N GLU A 86 -8.16 7.06 9.08
CA GLU A 86 -7.62 8.37 9.46
C GLU A 86 -7.88 9.41 8.38
N ALA A 87 -7.58 9.10 7.11
CA ALA A 87 -7.75 10.03 6.01
C ALA A 87 -9.23 10.38 5.73
N MET A 88 -10.18 9.52 6.08
CA MET A 88 -11.63 9.80 5.99
C MET A 88 -12.20 10.47 7.25
N GLY A 89 -11.40 10.58 8.31
CA GLY A 89 -11.84 10.85 9.67
C GLY A 89 -12.37 9.58 10.34
N GLU A 90 -11.85 9.30 11.55
CA GLU A 90 -12.01 7.99 12.23
C GLU A 90 -13.46 7.51 12.27
N LYS A 91 -14.40 8.38 12.66
CA LYS A 91 -15.83 8.04 12.74
C LYS A 91 -16.38 7.53 11.40
N ASN A 92 -16.12 8.27 10.31
CA ASN A 92 -16.65 7.94 8.98
C ASN A 92 -15.99 6.70 8.41
N GLY A 93 -14.67 6.57 8.59
CA GLY A 93 -13.91 5.41 8.16
C GLY A 93 -14.37 4.13 8.86
N LEU A 94 -14.48 4.13 10.18
CA LEU A 94 -14.96 2.97 10.94
C LEU A 94 -16.39 2.59 10.56
N GLU A 95 -17.27 3.56 10.32
CA GLU A 95 -18.63 3.29 9.87
C GLU A 95 -18.65 2.62 8.49
N LEU A 96 -17.83 3.09 7.54
CA LEU A 96 -17.70 2.49 6.22
C LEU A 96 -17.25 1.02 6.32
N PHE A 97 -16.17 0.75 7.06
CA PHE A 97 -15.65 -0.62 7.20
C PHE A 97 -16.60 -1.54 7.94
N ARG A 98 -17.35 -1.04 8.94
CA ARG A 98 -18.42 -1.80 9.56
C ARG A 98 -19.48 -2.21 8.52
N LYS A 99 -19.94 -1.26 7.69
CA LYS A 99 -20.93 -1.54 6.64
C LYS A 99 -20.39 -2.48 5.54
N LEU A 100 -19.10 -2.40 5.22
CA LEU A 100 -18.44 -3.36 4.34
C LEU A 100 -18.46 -4.77 4.94
N GLY A 101 -18.12 -4.90 6.23
CA GLY A 101 -18.26 -6.13 7.00
C GLY A 101 -19.68 -6.71 6.90
N ASP A 102 -20.70 -5.87 7.12
CA ASP A 102 -22.12 -6.25 7.05
C ASP A 102 -22.57 -6.65 5.62
N ASN A 103 -21.89 -6.14 4.59
CA ASN A 103 -22.09 -6.53 3.20
C ASN A 103 -21.45 -7.88 2.82
N GLY A 104 -20.79 -8.55 3.78
CA GLY A 104 -20.28 -9.92 3.64
C GLY A 104 -19.00 -9.99 2.82
N VAL A 105 -18.00 -9.16 3.15
CA VAL A 105 -16.68 -9.24 2.51
C VAL A 105 -16.02 -10.61 2.73
N ALA A 106 -15.42 -11.14 1.67
CA ALA A 106 -14.67 -12.39 1.72
C ALA A 106 -13.25 -12.12 2.24
N VAL A 107 -12.99 -12.45 3.51
CA VAL A 107 -11.65 -12.28 4.10
C VAL A 107 -10.76 -13.45 3.70
N ARG A 108 -9.55 -13.15 3.24
CA ARG A 108 -8.55 -14.11 2.76
C ARG A 108 -7.18 -13.79 3.38
N THR A 109 -6.29 -14.77 3.39
CA THR A 109 -4.92 -14.61 3.91
C THR A 109 -3.89 -14.72 2.79
N GLY A 110 -2.90 -13.82 2.79
CA GLY A 110 -1.74 -13.80 1.90
C GLY A 110 -1.95 -13.04 0.59
N HIS A 111 -1.19 -11.95 0.37
CA HIS A 111 -1.34 -11.04 -0.77
C HIS A 111 -1.15 -11.69 -2.15
N THR A 112 -0.14 -12.56 -2.32
CA THR A 112 0.12 -13.24 -3.61
C THR A 112 -1.03 -14.17 -4.02
N HIS A 113 -1.72 -14.78 -3.05
CA HIS A 113 -2.87 -15.66 -3.30
C HIS A 113 -4.14 -14.88 -3.65
N SER A 114 -4.26 -13.64 -3.17
CA SER A 114 -5.42 -12.78 -3.40
C SER A 114 -5.59 -12.40 -4.87
N THR A 115 -4.52 -12.01 -5.56
CA THR A 115 -4.57 -11.69 -7.01
C THR A 115 -4.94 -12.93 -7.84
N GLY A 116 -4.44 -14.11 -7.48
CA GLY A 116 -4.77 -15.37 -8.16
C GLY A 116 -6.27 -15.71 -8.13
N ARG A 117 -6.96 -15.40 -7.02
CA ARG A 117 -8.41 -15.60 -6.91
C ARG A 117 -9.23 -14.64 -7.74
N VAL A 118 -8.77 -13.39 -7.85
CA VAL A 118 -9.39 -12.43 -8.78
C VAL A 118 -9.27 -12.94 -10.19
N ILE A 119 -8.07 -13.39 -10.60
CA ILE A 119 -7.83 -13.97 -11.92
C ILE A 119 -8.73 -15.19 -12.18
N ALA A 120 -8.90 -16.07 -11.19
CA ALA A 120 -9.78 -17.23 -11.29
C ALA A 120 -11.29 -16.88 -11.28
N GLY A 121 -11.66 -15.64 -10.97
CA GLY A 121 -13.05 -15.19 -10.90
C GLY A 121 -13.79 -15.57 -9.61
N GLU A 122 -13.12 -16.20 -8.64
CA GLU A 122 -13.71 -16.56 -7.34
C GLU A 122 -14.18 -15.33 -6.56
N ILE A 123 -13.41 -14.25 -6.64
CA ILE A 123 -13.71 -12.96 -6.03
C ILE A 123 -13.51 -11.89 -7.11
N PRO A 124 -14.59 -11.27 -7.64
CA PRO A 124 -14.47 -10.40 -8.79
C PRO A 124 -13.81 -9.05 -8.46
N LEU A 125 -13.76 -8.64 -7.19
CA LEU A 125 -13.12 -7.42 -6.71
C LEU A 125 -12.38 -7.64 -5.39
N MET A 126 -11.08 -7.37 -5.34
CA MET A 126 -10.25 -7.47 -4.13
C MET A 126 -9.71 -6.09 -3.74
N LEU A 127 -9.86 -5.70 -2.47
CA LEU A 127 -9.39 -4.42 -1.96
C LEU A 127 -8.01 -4.52 -1.29
N GLY A 128 -7.21 -3.45 -1.42
CA GLY A 128 -5.95 -3.30 -0.70
C GLY A 128 -4.88 -4.30 -1.14
N VAL A 129 -4.80 -4.59 -2.44
CA VAL A 129 -3.72 -5.43 -2.99
C VAL A 129 -2.61 -4.55 -3.55
N PHE A 130 -1.39 -5.07 -3.69
CA PHE A 130 -0.31 -4.30 -4.27
C PHE A 130 -0.44 -4.19 -5.80
N SER A 131 -0.36 -2.97 -6.33
CA SER A 131 -0.37 -2.69 -7.78
C SER A 131 0.59 -3.57 -8.58
N HIS A 132 1.84 -3.69 -8.11
CA HIS A 132 2.88 -4.47 -8.78
C HIS A 132 2.56 -5.96 -8.93
N ASP A 133 1.75 -6.53 -8.03
CA ASP A 133 1.27 -7.91 -8.17
C ASP A 133 0.23 -8.04 -9.28
N VAL A 134 -0.64 -7.04 -9.44
CA VAL A 134 -1.65 -7.00 -10.49
C VAL A 134 -0.99 -6.74 -11.85
N ASP A 135 -0.10 -5.76 -11.95
CA ASP A 135 0.61 -5.41 -13.18
C ASP A 135 1.40 -6.60 -13.72
N ARG A 136 2.12 -7.32 -12.85
CA ARG A 136 2.87 -8.53 -13.23
C ARG A 136 1.96 -9.61 -13.83
N MET A 137 0.74 -9.78 -13.31
CA MET A 137 -0.20 -10.77 -13.84
C MET A 137 -0.88 -10.30 -15.12
N LYS A 138 -1.21 -9.01 -15.21
CA LYS A 138 -1.77 -8.38 -16.41
C LYS A 138 -0.82 -8.52 -17.60
N VAL A 139 0.48 -8.28 -17.40
CA VAL A 139 1.50 -8.47 -18.46
C VAL A 139 1.58 -9.93 -18.93
N LYS A 140 1.29 -10.89 -18.06
CA LYS A 140 1.19 -12.32 -18.42
C LYS A 140 -0.11 -12.70 -19.13
N GLY A 141 -0.98 -11.72 -19.43
CA GLY A 141 -2.25 -11.95 -20.13
C GLY A 141 -3.39 -12.43 -19.23
N ALA A 142 -3.23 -12.37 -17.90
CA ALA A 142 -4.32 -12.72 -17.00
C ALA A 142 -5.45 -11.66 -17.07
N PRO A 143 -6.74 -12.07 -16.95
CA PRO A 143 -7.90 -11.18 -17.00
C PRO A 143 -8.06 -10.36 -15.72
N VAL A 144 -7.10 -9.49 -15.44
CA VAL A 144 -7.05 -8.66 -14.24
C VAL A 144 -6.59 -7.24 -14.58
N ASP A 145 -7.21 -6.29 -13.92
CA ASP A 145 -6.81 -4.88 -13.95
C ASP A 145 -7.10 -4.26 -12.58
N TRP A 146 -6.70 -3.00 -12.36
CA TRP A 146 -6.92 -2.35 -11.08
C TRP A 146 -7.36 -0.89 -11.23
N PHE A 147 -7.96 -0.38 -10.15
CA PHE A 147 -8.32 1.03 -9.99
C PHE A 147 -8.03 1.49 -8.56
N VAL A 148 -8.22 2.78 -8.30
CA VAL A 148 -8.11 3.40 -6.98
C VAL A 148 -9.37 4.21 -6.67
N LEU A 149 -9.69 4.33 -5.40
CA LEU A 149 -10.69 5.27 -4.86
C LEU A 149 -9.93 6.29 -4.02
N PRO A 150 -10.26 7.59 -4.10
CA PRO A 150 -9.68 8.58 -3.21
C PRO A 150 -10.08 8.33 -1.74
N PRO A 151 -9.16 8.45 -0.77
CA PRO A 151 -7.72 8.65 -0.97
C PRO A 151 -7.01 7.34 -1.38
N ALA A 152 -6.08 7.45 -2.33
CA ALA A 152 -5.20 6.33 -2.66
C ALA A 152 -4.19 6.10 -1.53
N VAL A 153 -3.90 4.84 -1.19
CA VAL A 153 -3.00 4.51 -0.07
C VAL A 153 -1.63 4.11 -0.58
N VAL A 154 -0.60 4.74 -0.02
CA VAL A 154 0.80 4.45 -0.33
C VAL A 154 1.52 4.03 0.95
N LEU A 155 2.13 2.85 0.93
CA LEU A 155 2.98 2.35 2.01
C LEU A 155 4.46 2.44 1.60
N PRO A 156 5.24 3.36 2.16
CA PRO A 156 6.67 3.42 1.90
C PRO A 156 7.40 2.16 2.39
N SER A 157 8.25 1.55 1.57
CA SER A 157 9.34 0.69 2.05
C SER A 157 10.60 1.52 2.15
N ALA A 158 11.53 1.09 2.99
CA ALA A 158 12.66 1.92 3.38
C ALA A 158 14.01 1.19 3.31
N VAL A 159 15.04 1.97 3.01
CA VAL A 159 16.46 1.62 3.13
C VAL A 159 17.08 2.43 4.27
N ALA A 160 18.05 1.82 4.97
CA ALA A 160 18.90 2.51 5.94
C ALA A 160 20.21 1.76 6.14
N VAL A 161 21.11 2.38 6.90
CA VAL A 161 22.40 1.79 7.27
C VAL A 161 22.41 1.52 8.77
N SER A 162 22.90 0.34 9.17
CA SER A 162 23.08 0.01 10.59
C SER A 162 24.17 0.86 11.23
N ARG A 163 23.99 1.28 12.48
CA ARG A 163 25.06 1.92 13.29
C ARG A 163 26.30 1.04 13.45
N ARG A 164 26.14 -0.28 13.35
CA ARG A 164 27.22 -1.28 13.51
C ARG A 164 27.58 -1.96 12.18
N ALA A 165 27.38 -1.29 11.05
CA ALA A 165 27.79 -1.82 9.75
C ALA A 165 29.29 -2.16 9.77
N THR A 166 29.64 -3.42 9.48
CA THR A 166 31.04 -3.90 9.42
C THR A 166 31.81 -3.26 8.27
N HIS A 167 31.10 -2.79 7.24
CA HIS A 167 31.64 -2.08 6.08
C HIS A 167 30.87 -0.77 5.85
N PRO A 168 31.08 0.27 6.68
CA PRO A 168 30.24 1.47 6.69
C PRO A 168 30.32 2.27 5.37
N HIS A 169 31.51 2.34 4.75
CA HIS A 169 31.67 3.04 3.47
C HIS A 169 30.96 2.33 2.32
N ALA A 170 31.05 0.99 2.26
CA ALA A 170 30.33 0.21 1.26
C ALA A 170 28.81 0.31 1.47
N ALA A 171 28.34 0.29 2.72
CA ALA A 171 26.93 0.48 3.04
C ALA A 171 26.41 1.87 2.64
N ALA A 172 27.22 2.92 2.82
CA ALA A 172 26.88 4.27 2.37
C ALA A 172 26.76 4.35 0.84
N LEU A 173 27.72 3.79 0.09
CA LEU A 173 27.66 3.73 -1.38
C LEU A 173 26.44 2.94 -1.86
N PHE A 174 26.12 1.81 -1.20
CA PHE A 174 24.95 1.01 -1.55
C PHE A 174 23.64 1.74 -1.24
N TYR A 175 23.59 2.49 -0.14
CA TYR A 175 22.46 3.35 0.19
C TYR A 175 22.22 4.40 -0.91
N ASP A 176 23.27 5.09 -1.36
CA ASP A 176 23.17 6.08 -2.45
C ASP A 176 22.74 5.43 -3.78
N TYR A 177 23.31 4.27 -4.11
CA TYR A 177 22.92 3.47 -5.26
C TYR A 177 21.43 3.12 -5.22
N MET A 178 20.91 2.69 -4.07
CA MET A 178 19.51 2.34 -3.91
C MET A 178 18.57 3.53 -4.16
N LEU A 179 18.99 4.77 -3.88
CA LEU A 179 18.19 5.98 -4.14
C LEU A 179 18.29 6.49 -5.59
N THR A 180 19.36 6.12 -6.30
CA THR A 180 19.70 6.60 -7.64
C THR A 180 19.56 5.49 -8.68
N ASP A 181 20.67 4.90 -9.13
CA ASP A 181 20.74 3.95 -10.23
C ASP A 181 19.95 2.66 -9.95
N GLY A 182 19.93 2.22 -8.69
CA GLY A 182 19.19 1.05 -8.24
C GLY A 182 17.67 1.17 -8.40
N GLN A 183 17.13 2.39 -8.54
CA GLN A 183 15.70 2.60 -8.75
C GLN A 183 15.19 1.99 -10.05
N LYS A 184 16.05 1.86 -11.07
CA LYS A 184 15.68 1.23 -12.36
C LYS A 184 15.22 -0.21 -12.17
N PHE A 185 15.84 -0.95 -11.25
CA PHE A 185 15.41 -2.31 -10.95
C PHE A 185 13.94 -2.37 -10.51
N TYR A 186 13.47 -1.38 -9.76
CA TYR A 186 12.08 -1.36 -9.31
C TYR A 186 11.08 -1.27 -10.46
N THR A 187 11.38 -0.50 -11.51
CA THR A 187 10.49 -0.42 -12.67
C THR A 187 10.46 -1.72 -13.47
N GLU A 188 11.60 -2.41 -13.59
CA GLU A 188 11.71 -3.71 -14.27
C GLU A 188 10.87 -4.80 -13.60
N VAL A 189 10.64 -4.69 -12.29
CA VAL A 189 9.80 -5.62 -11.52
C VAL A 189 8.44 -5.04 -11.13
N TYR A 190 7.97 -4.01 -11.84
CA TYR A 190 6.66 -3.34 -11.68
C TYR A 190 6.44 -2.67 -10.32
N ARG A 191 7.47 -2.51 -9.50
CA ARG A 191 7.40 -1.76 -8.23
C ARG A 191 7.49 -0.26 -8.52
N VAL A 192 7.10 0.55 -7.55
CA VAL A 192 7.10 2.01 -7.68
C VAL A 192 8.37 2.58 -7.04
N PRO A 193 9.34 3.09 -7.82
CA PRO A 193 10.45 3.89 -7.32
C PRO A 193 9.99 5.00 -6.38
N ALA A 194 10.71 5.21 -5.27
CA ALA A 194 10.51 6.40 -4.44
C ALA A 194 11.09 7.66 -5.10
N ASN A 195 12.13 7.50 -5.91
CA ASN A 195 12.78 8.57 -6.65
C ASN A 195 11.77 9.30 -7.56
N LYS A 196 11.66 10.61 -7.36
CA LYS A 196 10.65 11.50 -7.95
C LYS A 196 10.82 11.72 -9.45
N ASN A 197 11.97 11.35 -10.01
CA ASN A 197 12.29 11.52 -11.43
C ASN A 197 11.71 10.40 -12.30
N TYR A 198 11.24 9.29 -11.71
CA TYR A 198 10.58 8.22 -12.45
C TYR A 198 9.09 8.52 -12.65
N ASP A 199 8.56 8.32 -13.86
CA ASP A 199 7.11 8.40 -14.07
C ASP A 199 6.43 7.12 -13.56
N THR A 200 5.60 7.26 -12.53
CA THR A 200 4.91 6.14 -11.90
C THR A 200 3.44 6.44 -11.67
N HIS A 201 2.65 5.42 -11.36
CA HIS A 201 1.24 5.59 -10.98
C HIS A 201 1.07 6.55 -9.80
N VAL A 202 1.93 6.45 -8.78
CA VAL A 202 1.89 7.39 -7.64
C VAL A 202 2.20 8.81 -8.08
N ARG A 203 3.17 9.02 -8.99
CA ARG A 203 3.48 10.36 -9.51
C ARG A 203 2.35 10.95 -10.33
N ARG A 204 1.67 10.13 -11.15
CA ARG A 204 0.46 10.55 -11.89
C ARG A 204 -0.64 11.01 -10.93
N LEU A 205 -0.94 10.22 -9.90
CA LEU A 205 -1.92 10.59 -8.86
C LEU A 205 -1.58 11.93 -8.20
N VAL A 206 -0.31 12.16 -7.85
CA VAL A 206 0.14 13.44 -7.29
C VAL A 206 -0.06 14.60 -8.27
N ARG A 207 0.34 14.44 -9.55
CA ARG A 207 0.19 15.49 -10.58
C ARG A 207 -1.27 15.83 -10.86
N GLU A 208 -2.13 14.83 -10.82
CA GLU A 208 -3.58 14.95 -11.01
C GLU A 208 -4.32 15.40 -9.74
N ARG A 209 -3.59 15.72 -8.66
CA ARG A 209 -4.12 16.18 -7.36
C ARG A 209 -5.13 15.19 -6.75
N HIS A 210 -4.95 13.90 -7.01
CA HIS A 210 -5.69 12.87 -6.30
C HIS A 210 -5.30 12.88 -4.81
N PRO A 211 -6.25 12.80 -3.87
CA PRO A 211 -5.96 12.61 -2.46
C PRO A 211 -5.14 11.32 -2.25
N ILE A 212 -4.04 11.43 -1.49
CA ILE A 212 -3.16 10.31 -1.15
C ILE A 212 -3.01 10.26 0.37
N ALA A 213 -3.22 9.08 0.94
CA ALA A 213 -2.86 8.74 2.30
C ALA A 213 -1.53 7.97 2.28
N VAL A 214 -0.51 8.53 2.92
CA VAL A 214 0.77 7.83 3.12
C VAL A 214 0.71 7.16 4.49
N VAL A 215 0.95 5.85 4.54
CA VAL A 215 0.99 5.12 5.82
C VAL A 215 2.11 5.70 6.67
N ASN A 216 1.75 6.13 7.88
CA ASN A 216 2.71 6.64 8.86
C ASN A 216 3.30 5.45 9.65
N ALA A 217 4.58 5.16 9.43
CA ALA A 217 5.26 4.04 10.08
C ALA A 217 5.37 4.18 11.61
N HIS A 218 5.28 5.40 12.16
CA HIS A 218 5.30 5.65 13.59
C HIS A 218 3.97 5.26 14.23
N GLU A 219 2.87 5.82 13.72
CA GLU A 219 1.50 5.52 14.16
C GLU A 219 1.15 4.05 13.90
N ALA A 220 1.62 3.48 12.79
CA ALA A 220 1.43 2.06 12.49
C ALA A 220 2.05 1.13 13.55
N ILE A 221 3.07 1.57 14.29
CA ILE A 221 3.66 0.82 15.41
C ILE A 221 2.91 1.13 16.71
N ASP A 222 2.73 2.41 17.04
CA ASP A 222 2.16 2.81 18.34
C ASP A 222 0.70 2.41 18.49
N ASP A 223 -0.07 2.54 17.42
CA ASP A 223 -1.50 2.23 17.39
C ASP A 223 -1.79 0.85 16.76
N TYR A 224 -0.77 0.01 16.56
CA TYR A 224 -0.94 -1.29 15.89
C TYR A 224 -2.05 -2.12 16.54
N ASP A 225 -2.02 -2.27 17.87
CA ASP A 225 -2.99 -3.09 18.59
C ASP A 225 -4.42 -2.52 18.49
N LYS A 226 -4.55 -1.19 18.52
CA LYS A 226 -5.83 -0.50 18.29
C LYS A 226 -6.37 -0.84 16.90
N TRP A 227 -5.56 -0.60 15.87
CA TRP A 227 -5.99 -0.76 14.47
C TRP A 227 -6.22 -2.22 14.12
N HIS A 228 -5.35 -3.13 14.57
CA HIS A 228 -5.51 -4.56 14.40
C HIS A 228 -6.79 -5.07 15.08
N GLY A 229 -7.05 -4.66 16.33
CA GLY A 229 -8.27 -5.03 17.05
C GLY A 229 -9.55 -4.55 16.35
N LEU A 230 -9.55 -3.30 15.87
CA LEU A 230 -10.66 -2.74 15.11
C LEU A 230 -10.85 -3.46 13.76
N TYR A 231 -9.78 -3.68 13.00
CA TYR A 231 -9.85 -4.37 11.72
C TYR A 231 -10.36 -5.80 11.87
N LYS A 232 -9.82 -6.53 12.86
CA LYS A 232 -10.26 -7.89 13.20
C LYS A 232 -11.75 -7.93 13.52
N LYS A 233 -12.23 -7.03 14.39
CA LYS A 233 -13.65 -6.96 14.80
C LYS A 233 -14.59 -6.57 13.66
N LEU A 234 -14.18 -5.66 12.79
CA LEU A 234 -15.05 -5.11 11.74
C LEU A 234 -15.07 -5.97 10.48
N ILE A 235 -13.97 -6.67 10.18
CA ILE A 235 -13.79 -7.37 8.91
C ILE A 235 -13.56 -8.87 9.13
N VAL A 236 -12.50 -9.23 9.85
CA VAL A 236 -12.06 -10.63 9.97
C VAL A 236 -13.11 -11.50 10.66
N ASP A 237 -13.56 -11.10 11.85
CA ASP A 237 -14.49 -11.89 12.67
C ASP A 237 -15.89 -11.99 12.06
N ARG A 238 -16.29 -10.98 11.26
CA ARG A 238 -17.60 -10.95 10.60
C ARG A 238 -17.67 -11.85 9.37
N SER A 239 -16.53 -12.20 8.79
CA SER A 239 -16.46 -13.03 7.58
C SER A 239 -16.58 -14.53 7.84
N GLN A 240 -16.58 -14.95 9.12
CA GLN A 240 -16.71 -16.35 9.54
C GLN A 240 -18.17 -16.78 9.79
N HIS A 241 -19.14 -15.93 9.42
CA HIS A 241 -20.58 -16.14 9.54
C HIS A 241 -21.28 -15.84 8.22
#